data_AF-A0A136I1K1-F1
#
_entry.id   AF-A0A136I1K1-F1
#
_cell.length_a   1.000
_cell.length_b   1.000
_cell.length_c   1.000
_cell.angle_alpha   90.00
_cell.angle_beta   90.00
_cell.angle_gamma   90.00
#
_symmetry.space_group_name_H-M   'P 1'
#
loop_
_entity.id
_entity.type
_entity.pdbx_description
1 polymer ?
#
loop_
_entity_poly.entity_id
_entity_poly.type
_entity_poly.pdbx_seq_one_letter_code
_entity_poly.pdbx_strand_id
1 'polypeptide(L)'
;MKPLRKLYTNSHYPLTLRYLDKDKQPIPLTGYTAELVVRKRLFDGAAITKSATVTPEEGLIEFVIEPADTEGVLGEDASATFLIGATMTSPEGNVTTLFQSTIEIQENIVRP
;
A
#
# COMPACT_ATOMS: atom_id res chain seq x y z
N MET A 1 -0.03 -7.11 14.55
CA MET A 1 0.68 -6.14 13.68
C MET A 1 0.48 -4.75 14.26
N LYS A 2 1.51 -3.90 14.31
CA LYS A 2 1.35 -2.49 14.71
C LYS A 2 0.50 -1.78 13.63
N PRO A 3 -0.49 -0.94 13.99
CA PRO A 3 -1.28 -0.22 12.99
C PRO A 3 -0.37 0.67 12.15
N LEU A 4 -0.58 0.68 10.83
CA LEU A 4 0.04 1.66 9.92
C LEU A 4 -0.37 3.05 10.41
N ARG A 5 0.62 3.82 10.88
CA ARG A 5 0.43 4.78 11.99
C ARG A 5 -0.31 6.09 11.66
N LYS A 6 -0.44 6.45 10.38
CA LYS A 6 -1.15 7.61 9.79
C LYS A 6 -0.49 7.90 8.44
N LEU A 7 -1.26 8.32 7.45
CA LEU A 7 -0.78 8.92 6.21
C LEU A 7 -1.18 10.40 6.20
N TYR A 8 -0.28 11.28 5.79
CA TYR A 8 -0.55 12.69 5.56
C TYR A 8 -0.76 12.91 4.06
N THR A 9 -1.73 13.73 3.67
CA THR A 9 -1.90 14.05 2.24
C THR A 9 -0.67 14.77 1.69
N ASN A 10 -0.50 14.78 0.37
CA ASN A 10 0.57 15.48 -0.32
C ASN A 10 1.99 15.10 0.16
N SER A 11 2.17 13.87 0.66
CA SER A 11 3.44 13.36 1.20
C SER A 11 3.79 12.03 0.56
N HIS A 12 5.09 11.69 0.55
CA HIS A 12 5.57 10.42 0.00
C HIS A 12 5.56 9.33 1.07
N TYR A 13 4.95 8.19 0.76
CA TYR A 13 4.95 7.00 1.63
C TYR A 13 5.44 5.77 0.89
N PRO A 14 6.67 5.32 1.18
CA PRO A 14 7.11 4.00 0.79
C PRO A 14 6.61 2.95 1.80
N LEU A 15 5.97 1.90 1.29
CA LEU A 15 5.70 0.67 2.03
C LEU A 15 6.47 -0.47 1.37
N THR A 16 7.43 -1.00 2.09
CA THR A 16 8.30 -2.07 1.61
C THR A 16 8.02 -3.37 2.35
N LEU A 17 7.74 -4.43 1.61
CA LEU A 17 7.59 -5.79 2.10
C LEU A 17 8.74 -6.65 1.58
N ARG A 18 9.38 -7.41 2.47
CA ARG A 18 10.49 -8.30 2.12
C ARG A 18 10.14 -9.74 2.49
N TYR A 19 10.20 -10.62 1.50
CA TYR A 19 9.94 -12.05 1.64
C TYR A 19 11.25 -12.78 1.84
N LEU A 20 11.38 -13.37 3.03
CA LEU A 20 12.54 -14.14 3.43
C LEU A 20 12.11 -15.56 3.77
N ASP A 21 12.98 -16.53 3.49
CA ASP A 21 12.81 -17.90 3.96
C ASP A 21 13.17 -18.04 5.45
N LYS A 22 13.09 -19.27 5.96
CA LYS A 22 13.42 -19.60 7.35
C LYS A 22 14.88 -19.28 7.74
N ASP A 23 15.78 -19.25 6.76
CA ASP A 23 17.21 -19.01 6.92
C ASP A 23 17.56 -17.54 6.63
N LYS A 24 16.55 -16.67 6.46
CA LYS A 24 16.62 -15.24 6.16
C LYS A 24 17.17 -14.91 4.78
N GLN A 25 17.14 -15.85 3.84
CA GLN A 25 17.49 -15.58 2.45
C GLN A 25 16.28 -15.03 1.68
N PRO A 26 16.48 -14.13 0.71
CA PRO A 26 15.42 -13.67 -0.16
C PRO A 26 14.72 -14.82 -0.89
N ILE A 27 13.38 -14.78 -0.92
CA ILE A 27 12.60 -15.67 -1.78
C ILE A 27 12.40 -14.96 -3.13
N PRO A 28 12.84 -15.54 -4.25
CA PRO A 28 12.64 -14.94 -5.56
C PRO A 28 11.15 -14.77 -5.90
N LEU A 29 10.79 -13.57 -6.37
CA LEU A 29 9.41 -13.20 -6.73
C LEU A 29 9.23 -13.01 -8.24
N THR A 30 9.91 -13.81 -9.06
CA THR A 30 9.90 -13.66 -10.52
C THR A 30 8.51 -13.85 -11.10
N GLY A 31 8.04 -12.83 -11.83
CA GLY A 31 6.71 -12.82 -12.48
C GLY A 31 5.54 -12.51 -11.54
N TYR A 32 5.79 -12.26 -10.25
CA TYR A 32 4.76 -11.79 -9.34
C TYR A 32 4.45 -10.32 -9.58
N THR A 33 3.18 -9.95 -9.42
CA THR A 33 2.73 -8.55 -9.37
C THR A 33 2.02 -8.30 -8.05
N ALA A 34 1.95 -7.05 -7.61
CA ALA A 34 1.23 -6.70 -6.40
C ALA A 34 0.49 -5.37 -6.55
N GLU A 35 -0.62 -5.24 -5.85
CA GLU A 35 -1.50 -4.08 -5.89
C GLU A 35 -1.88 -3.67 -4.46
N LEU A 36 -1.85 -2.38 -4.18
CA LEU A 36 -2.31 -1.78 -2.94
C LEU A 36 -3.55 -0.93 -3.23
N VAL A 37 -4.56 -1.11 -2.41
CA VAL A 37 -5.85 -0.43 -2.54
C VAL A 37 -6.21 0.22 -1.21
N VAL A 38 -6.66 1.48 -1.29
CA VAL A 38 -7.21 2.23 -0.16
C VAL A 38 -8.67 2.58 -0.45
N ARG A 39 -9.57 2.37 0.52
CA ARG A 39 -11.01 2.66 0.39
C ARG A 39 -11.55 3.32 1.65
N LYS A 40 -12.50 4.26 1.51
CA LYS A 40 -13.18 4.85 2.68
C LYS A 40 -14.08 3.82 3.37
N ARG A 41 -14.73 2.94 2.59
CA ARG A 41 -15.56 1.82 3.08
C ARG A 41 -15.40 0.59 2.18
N LEU A 42 -15.81 -0.58 2.67
CA LEU A 42 -15.60 -1.86 1.96
C LEU A 42 -16.18 -1.88 0.54
N PHE A 43 -17.36 -1.30 0.35
CA PHE A 43 -18.10 -1.30 -0.92
C PHE A 43 -17.91 -0.03 -1.76
N ASP A 44 -17.13 0.94 -1.26
CA ASP A 44 -16.81 2.14 -2.03
C ASP A 44 -15.78 1.82 -3.11
N GLY A 45 -15.70 2.69 -4.13
CA GLY A 45 -14.58 2.68 -5.08
C GLY A 45 -13.24 2.86 -4.37
N ALA A 46 -12.17 2.38 -5.01
CA ALA A 46 -10.81 2.64 -4.55
C ALA A 46 -10.55 4.16 -4.58
N ALA A 47 -10.17 4.71 -3.43
CA ALA A 47 -9.68 6.08 -3.31
C ALA A 47 -8.23 6.19 -3.81
N ILE A 48 -7.43 5.13 -3.58
CA ILE A 48 -6.06 5.00 -4.07
C ILE A 48 -5.87 3.57 -4.57
N THR A 49 -5.27 3.42 -5.75
CA THR A 49 -4.79 2.14 -6.28
C THR A 49 -3.35 2.30 -6.75
N LYS A 50 -2.43 1.51 -6.21
CA LYS A 50 -1.01 1.51 -6.60
C LYS A 50 -0.54 0.12 -6.96
N SER A 51 0.06 -0.03 -8.12
CA SER A 51 0.88 -1.19 -8.44
C SER A 51 2.21 -1.11 -7.68
N ALA A 52 2.72 -2.25 -7.24
CA ALA A 52 4.03 -2.33 -6.62
C ALA A 52 5.16 -2.35 -7.65
N THR A 53 6.32 -1.84 -7.26
CA THR A 53 7.60 -2.22 -7.84
C THR A 53 8.06 -3.52 -7.17
N VAL A 54 8.27 -4.57 -7.95
CA VAL A 54 8.81 -5.85 -7.45
C VAL A 54 10.26 -5.97 -7.89
N THR A 55 11.16 -6.24 -6.93
CA THR A 55 12.56 -6.58 -7.18
C THR A 55 12.73 -8.09 -6.94
N PRO A 56 12.63 -8.93 -7.99
CA PRO A 56 12.44 -10.37 -7.82
C PRO A 56 13.55 -11.05 -7.04
N GLU A 57 14.81 -10.78 -7.41
CA GLU A 57 16.00 -11.42 -6.81
C GLU A 57 16.19 -11.06 -5.33
N GLU A 58 15.67 -9.91 -4.91
CA GLU A 58 15.77 -9.44 -3.52
C GLU A 58 14.55 -9.80 -2.67
N GLY A 59 13.54 -10.44 -3.27
CA GLY A 59 12.29 -10.78 -2.61
C GLY A 59 11.54 -9.55 -2.09
N LEU A 60 11.68 -8.41 -2.78
CA LEU A 60 11.17 -7.11 -2.35
C LEU A 60 9.95 -6.67 -3.16
N ILE A 61 8.95 -6.15 -2.46
CA ILE A 61 7.76 -5.51 -3.01
C ILE A 61 7.66 -4.11 -2.38
N GLU A 62 7.63 -3.08 -3.21
CA GLU A 62 7.53 -1.70 -2.76
C GLU A 62 6.28 -1.02 -3.35
N PHE A 63 5.48 -0.42 -2.48
CA PHE A 63 4.40 0.48 -2.86
C PHE A 63 4.79 1.91 -2.52
N VAL A 64 4.71 2.81 -3.49
CA VAL A 64 4.95 4.24 -3.27
C VAL A 64 3.64 4.99 -3.45
N ILE A 65 3.13 5.59 -2.38
CA ILE A 65 2.05 6.57 -2.47
C ILE A 65 2.70 7.94 -2.62
N GLU A 66 2.42 8.60 -3.73
CA GLU A 66 2.92 9.92 -4.08
C GLU A 66 1.92 11.00 -3.63
N PRO A 67 2.37 12.27 -3.50
CA PRO A 67 1.49 13.38 -3.16
C PRO A 67 0.20 13.43 -3.97
N ALA A 68 0.30 13.27 -5.29
CA ALA A 68 -0.83 13.33 -6.22
C ALA A 68 -1.87 12.21 -5.98
N ASP A 69 -1.45 11.05 -5.47
CA ASP A 69 -2.37 9.93 -5.19
C ASP A 69 -3.33 10.25 -4.02
N THR A 70 -2.96 11.21 -3.17
CA THR A 70 -3.75 11.61 -2.00
C THR A 70 -4.56 12.89 -2.20
N GLU A 71 -4.46 13.49 -3.39
CA GLU A 71 -5.17 14.72 -3.72
C GLU A 71 -6.69 14.48 -3.71
N GLY A 72 -7.43 15.30 -2.98
CA GLY A 72 -8.90 15.20 -2.88
C GLY A 72 -9.44 13.99 -2.12
N VAL A 73 -8.60 13.05 -1.64
CA VAL A 73 -9.04 11.84 -0.93
C VAL A 73 -9.88 12.15 0.32
N LEU A 74 -9.60 13.27 0.99
CA LEU A 74 -10.33 13.70 2.19
C LEU A 74 -11.57 14.56 1.92
N GLY A 75 -11.74 15.11 0.71
CA GLY A 75 -12.80 16.08 0.45
C GLY A 75 -12.67 17.31 1.36
N GLU A 76 -13.71 17.58 2.16
CA GLU A 76 -13.74 18.67 3.15
C GLU A 76 -13.29 18.24 4.57
N ASP A 77 -13.00 16.95 4.77
CA ASP A 77 -12.58 16.42 6.08
C ASP A 77 -11.11 16.75 6.36
N ALA A 78 -10.77 17.15 7.59
CA ALA A 78 -9.36 17.31 7.99
C ALA A 78 -8.63 15.97 8.23
N SER A 79 -9.39 14.90 8.51
CA SER A 79 -8.88 13.54 8.69
C SER A 79 -10.01 12.52 8.56
N ALA A 80 -9.72 11.33 8.02
CA ALA A 80 -10.66 10.22 7.99
C ALA A 80 -9.96 8.86 8.08
N THR A 81 -10.68 7.85 8.58
CA THR A 81 -10.20 6.45 8.60
C THR A 81 -10.57 5.75 7.31
N PHE A 82 -9.59 5.06 6.72
CA PHE A 82 -9.70 4.27 5.51
C PHE A 82 -9.31 2.81 5.79
N LEU A 83 -9.80 1.93 4.93
CA LEU A 83 -9.34 0.55 4.80
C LEU A 83 -8.18 0.54 3.80
N ILE A 84 -7.11 -0.16 4.15
CA ILE A 84 -5.98 -0.41 3.26
C ILE A 84 -5.74 -1.91 3.17
N GLY A 85 -5.46 -2.38 1.97
CA GLY A 85 -5.02 -3.75 1.76
C GLY A 85 -4.07 -3.82 0.59
N ALA A 86 -3.23 -4.85 0.60
CA ALA A 86 -2.42 -5.19 -0.55
C ALA A 86 -2.57 -6.67 -0.89
N THR A 87 -2.61 -6.95 -2.18
CA THR A 87 -2.65 -8.29 -2.75
C THR A 87 -1.43 -8.51 -3.62
N MET A 88 -1.08 -9.76 -3.80
CA MET A 88 -0.04 -10.21 -4.72
C MET A 88 -0.63 -11.29 -5.62
N THR A 89 -0.33 -11.21 -6.91
CA THR A 89 -0.78 -12.16 -7.92
C THR A 89 0.44 -12.93 -8.43
N SER A 90 0.38 -14.25 -8.36
CA SER A 90 1.43 -15.14 -8.88
C SER A 90 1.43 -15.17 -10.42
N PRO A 91 2.51 -15.65 -11.07
CA PRO A 91 2.55 -15.83 -12.52
C PRO A 91 1.42 -16.72 -13.07
N GLU A 92 0.95 -17.67 -12.25
CA GLU A 92 -0.16 -18.58 -12.55
C GLU A 92 -1.54 -17.94 -12.31
N GLY A 93 -1.60 -16.68 -11.87
CA GLY A 93 -2.83 -15.93 -11.63
C GLY A 93 -3.42 -16.11 -10.23
N ASN A 94 -2.73 -16.77 -9.29
CA ASN A 94 -3.23 -16.93 -7.94
C ASN A 94 -3.09 -15.64 -7.15
N VAL A 95 -4.19 -15.16 -6.57
CA VAL A 95 -4.21 -13.93 -5.75
C VAL A 95 -4.10 -14.26 -4.28
N THR A 96 -3.11 -13.68 -3.61
CA THR A 96 -2.88 -13.81 -2.17
C THR A 96 -2.95 -12.44 -1.50
N THR A 97 -3.63 -12.36 -0.35
CA THR A 97 -3.62 -11.14 0.47
C THR A 97 -2.30 -11.02 1.21
N LEU A 98 -1.58 -9.90 1.03
CA LEU A 98 -0.35 -9.61 1.76
C LEU A 98 -0.66 -9.05 3.15
N PHE A 99 -1.55 -8.08 3.21
CA PHE A 99 -2.08 -7.54 4.45
C PHE A 99 -3.41 -6.82 4.23
N GLN A 100 -4.15 -6.63 5.32
CA GLN A 100 -5.31 -5.76 5.39
C GLN A 100 -5.33 -5.07 6.75
N SER A 101 -5.62 -3.77 6.77
CA SER A 101 -5.64 -2.94 7.98
C SER A 101 -6.56 -1.73 7.80
N THR A 102 -6.74 -0.98 8.88
CA THR A 102 -7.20 0.42 8.83
C THR A 102 -5.99 1.36 8.86
N ILE A 103 -6.14 2.51 8.22
CA ILE A 103 -5.21 3.66 8.30
C ILE A 103 -6.02 4.94 8.51
N GLU A 104 -5.40 5.93 9.12
CA GLU A 104 -5.94 7.28 9.17
C GLU A 104 -5.21 8.13 8.13
N ILE A 105 -5.96 8.77 7.24
CA ILE A 105 -5.42 9.79 6.33
C ILE A 105 -5.77 11.16 6.94
N GLN A 106 -4.77 12.05 7.04
CA GLN A 106 -4.91 13.38 7.61
C GLN A 106 -4.39 14.43 6.64
N GLU A 107 -5.00 15.60 6.59
CA GLU A 107 -4.51 16.71 5.78
C GLU A 107 -3.09 17.10 6.24
N ASN A 108 -2.16 17.21 5.29
CA ASN A 108 -0.86 17.76 5.59
C ASN A 108 -0.95 19.29 5.69
N ILE A 109 -0.85 19.79 6.93
CA ILE A 109 -0.89 21.22 7.24
C ILE A 109 0.42 21.94 6.92
N VAL A 110 1.50 21.20 6.63
CA VAL A 110 2.78 21.77 6.18
C VAL A 110 2.78 21.75 4.65
N ARG A 111 2.39 22.87 4.03
CA ARG A 111 2.51 23.05 2.59
C ARG A 111 3.99 23.27 2.24
N PRO A 112 4.62 22.44 1.39
CA PRO A 112 5.94 22.75 0.85
C PRO A 112 5.93 24.02 0.01
#